data_AF-R7D3J9-F1
#
_entry.id   AF-R7D3J9-F1
#
_cell.length_a   1.000
_cell.length_b   1.000
_cell.length_c   1.000
_cell.angle_alpha   90.00
_cell.angle_beta   90.00
_cell.angle_gamma   90.00
#
_symmetry.space_group_name_H-M   'P 1'
#
loop_
_entity.id
_entity.type
_entity.pdbx_description
1 polymer ?
#
loop_
_entity_poly.entity_id
_entity_poly.type
_entity_poly.pdbx_seq_one_letter_code
_entity_poly.pdbx_strand_id
1 'polypeptide(L)'
;MARRFGLPLNEAPFSLSRGQRQMVALASVLVVEPRVIVLDEPTSGLDYRECMTVMETVKQMAEAGCAVIMVCHDMEVVSDFAERIAVMADGRILASGPSRELFAQPELMHAASIEPPQVIELARRLSQSVSPAFEGVGEVSDIVRITEEMVHRG
;
A
#
# COMPACT_ATOMS: atom_id res chain seq x y z
N MET A 1 -20.12 -11.90 -11.64
CA MET A 1 -19.09 -10.86 -11.48
C MET A 1 -19.37 -9.93 -10.30
N ALA A 2 -20.55 -9.30 -10.17
CA ALA A 2 -20.82 -8.41 -9.02
C ALA A 2 -20.72 -9.11 -7.65
N ARG A 3 -21.12 -10.40 -7.55
CA ARG A 3 -20.89 -11.22 -6.34
C ARG A 3 -19.41 -11.41 -5.97
N ARG A 4 -18.49 -11.40 -6.97
CA ARG A 4 -17.04 -11.49 -6.74
C ARG A 4 -16.52 -10.26 -6.00
N PHE A 5 -17.19 -9.12 -6.19
CA PHE A 5 -16.81 -7.82 -5.62
C PHE A 5 -17.74 -7.36 -4.50
N GLY A 6 -18.59 -8.25 -3.97
CA GLY A 6 -19.55 -7.91 -2.92
C GLY A 6 -20.59 -6.84 -3.30
N LEU A 7 -20.82 -6.61 -4.59
CA LEU A 7 -21.66 -5.52 -5.07
C LEU A 7 -23.15 -5.91 -5.08
N PRO A 8 -24.05 -5.04 -4.60
CA PRO A 8 -25.48 -5.27 -4.68
C PRO A 8 -25.94 -5.24 -6.15
N LEU A 9 -26.58 -6.33 -6.59
CA LEU A 9 -26.91 -6.56 -8.01
C LEU A 9 -28.10 -5.73 -8.53
N ASN A 10 -28.91 -5.17 -7.63
CA ASN A 10 -30.17 -4.50 -7.96
C ASN A 10 -30.27 -3.08 -7.39
N GLU A 11 -29.14 -2.48 -7.00
CA GLU A 11 -29.10 -1.09 -6.53
C GLU A 11 -28.71 -0.15 -7.65
N ALA A 12 -29.31 1.04 -7.65
CA ALA A 12 -28.93 2.07 -8.59
C ALA A 12 -27.55 2.64 -8.24
N PRO A 13 -26.70 3.00 -9.22
CA PRO A 13 -25.34 3.48 -8.96
C PRO A 13 -25.23 4.68 -8.01
N PHE A 14 -26.27 5.53 -8.00
CA PHE A 14 -26.36 6.71 -7.13
C PHE A 14 -26.72 6.37 -5.67
N SER A 15 -27.22 5.17 -5.41
CA SER A 15 -27.57 4.69 -4.07
C SER A 15 -26.39 4.00 -3.35
N LEU A 16 -25.32 3.72 -4.07
CA LEU A 16 -24.14 3.02 -3.54
C LEU A 16 -23.30 3.90 -2.59
N SER A 17 -22.54 3.29 -1.68
CA SER A 17 -21.47 3.98 -0.95
C SER A 17 -20.36 4.44 -1.91
N ARG A 18 -19.46 5.30 -1.44
CA ARG A 18 -18.30 5.72 -2.23
C ARG A 18 -17.41 4.52 -2.57
N GLY A 19 -17.10 3.66 -1.60
CA GLY A 19 -16.35 2.42 -1.84
C GLY A 19 -17.02 1.47 -2.81
N GLN A 20 -18.34 1.30 -2.70
CA GLN A 20 -19.10 0.50 -3.66
C GLN A 20 -19.04 1.08 -5.08
N ARG A 21 -19.15 2.40 -5.26
CA ARG A 21 -18.97 3.03 -6.58
C ARG A 21 -17.55 2.83 -7.12
N GLN A 22 -16.54 2.93 -6.27
CA GLN A 22 -15.14 2.69 -6.63
C GLN A 22 -14.94 1.24 -7.08
N MET A 23 -15.51 0.28 -6.36
CA MET A 23 -15.49 -1.14 -6.73
C MET A 23 -16.25 -1.43 -8.02
N VAL A 24 -17.38 -0.76 -8.28
CA VAL A 24 -18.08 -0.85 -9.57
C VAL A 24 -17.20 -0.32 -10.70
N ALA A 25 -16.56 0.84 -10.50
CA ALA A 25 -15.66 1.43 -11.49
C ALA A 25 -14.48 0.50 -11.79
N LEU A 26 -13.82 -0.02 -10.75
CA LEU A 26 -12.74 -0.99 -10.89
C LEU A 26 -13.26 -2.22 -11.65
N ALA A 27 -14.33 -2.85 -11.16
CA ALA A 27 -14.93 -4.03 -11.78
C ALA A 27 -15.27 -3.82 -13.26
N SER A 28 -15.72 -2.63 -13.67
CA SER A 28 -16.02 -2.32 -15.07
C SER A 28 -14.79 -2.44 -15.99
N VAL A 29 -13.61 -2.08 -15.48
CA VAL A 29 -12.32 -2.24 -16.18
C VAL A 29 -11.85 -3.68 -16.12
N LEU A 30 -12.14 -4.41 -15.04
CA LEU A 30 -11.73 -5.81 -14.88
C LEU A 30 -12.43 -6.79 -15.82
N VAL A 31 -13.59 -6.42 -16.37
CA VAL A 31 -14.33 -7.27 -17.32
C VAL A 31 -13.50 -7.57 -18.57
N VAL A 32 -12.64 -6.65 -18.99
CA VAL A 32 -11.86 -6.79 -20.23
C VAL A 32 -10.52 -7.50 -20.04
N GLU A 33 -10.24 -8.02 -18.83
CA GLU A 33 -9.01 -8.76 -18.49
C GLU A 33 -7.74 -8.05 -18.98
N PRO A 34 -7.49 -6.80 -18.54
CA PRO A 34 -6.41 -5.99 -19.08
C PRO A 34 -5.04 -6.58 -18.71
N ARG A 35 -4.09 -6.50 -19.65
CA ARG A 35 -2.68 -6.86 -19.36
C ARG A 35 -1.96 -5.80 -18.53
N VAL A 36 -2.43 -4.56 -18.56
CA VAL A 36 -1.89 -3.42 -17.81
C VAL A 36 -3.04 -2.55 -17.31
N ILE A 37 -2.99 -2.13 -16.05
CA ILE A 37 -3.92 -1.16 -15.46
C ILE A 37 -3.14 -0.03 -14.80
N VAL A 38 -3.63 1.20 -14.98
CA VAL A 38 -3.11 2.39 -14.30
C VAL A 38 -4.22 2.91 -13.39
N LEU A 39 -3.91 3.08 -12.11
CA LEU A 39 -4.84 3.51 -11.07
C LEU A 39 -4.32 4.80 -10.46
N ASP A 40 -5.11 5.87 -10.59
CA ASP A 40 -4.82 7.14 -9.94
C ASP A 40 -5.64 7.23 -8.64
N GLU A 41 -4.95 7.17 -7.50
CA GLU A 41 -5.54 7.25 -6.16
C GLU A 41 -6.75 6.33 -5.93
N PRO A 42 -6.60 5.01 -6.12
CA PRO A 42 -7.72 4.06 -6.13
C PRO A 42 -8.44 3.88 -4.79
N THR A 43 -7.90 4.45 -3.71
CA THR A 43 -8.41 4.33 -2.34
C THR A 43 -8.89 5.67 -1.78
N SER A 44 -8.88 6.73 -2.60
CA SER A 44 -9.20 8.09 -2.16
C SER A 44 -10.59 8.19 -1.52
N GLY A 45 -10.61 8.61 -0.26
CA GLY A 45 -11.80 8.85 0.55
C GLY A 45 -12.65 7.62 0.85
N LEU A 46 -12.03 6.45 0.81
CA LEU A 46 -12.56 5.20 1.35
C LEU A 46 -12.17 5.08 2.83
N ASP A 47 -12.97 4.36 3.61
CA ASP A 47 -12.49 3.94 4.93
C ASP A 47 -11.43 2.83 4.80
N TYR A 48 -10.75 2.50 5.90
CA TYR A 48 -9.67 1.51 5.88
C TYR A 48 -10.12 0.13 5.37
N ARG A 49 -11.32 -0.35 5.74
CA ARG A 49 -11.81 -1.67 5.30
C ARG A 49 -12.18 -1.67 3.83
N GLU A 50 -12.79 -0.59 3.35
CA GLU A 50 -13.10 -0.38 1.95
C GLU A 50 -11.80 -0.31 1.14
N CYS A 51 -10.80 0.45 1.58
CA CYS A 51 -9.46 0.53 0.99
C CYS A 51 -8.83 -0.86 0.84
N MET A 52 -8.78 -1.66 1.92
CA MET A 52 -8.24 -3.02 1.86
C MET A 52 -9.00 -3.92 0.89
N THR A 53 -10.32 -3.76 0.78
CA THR A 53 -11.13 -4.53 -0.18
C THR A 53 -10.77 -4.20 -1.63
N VAL A 54 -10.59 -2.91 -1.94
CA VAL A 54 -10.14 -2.46 -3.25
C VAL A 54 -8.73 -2.96 -3.54
N MET A 55 -7.81 -2.78 -2.60
CA MET A 55 -6.40 -3.11 -2.81
C MET A 55 -6.14 -4.62 -2.88
N GLU A 56 -6.87 -5.44 -2.13
CA GLU A 56 -6.82 -6.90 -2.25
C GLU A 56 -7.32 -7.36 -3.63
N THR A 57 -8.33 -6.68 -4.19
CA THR A 57 -8.76 -6.93 -5.56
C THR A 57 -7.64 -6.61 -6.56
N VAL A 58 -6.99 -5.45 -6.40
CA VAL A 58 -5.87 -5.03 -7.25
C VAL A 58 -4.71 -6.02 -7.16
N LYS A 59 -4.38 -6.50 -5.96
CA LYS A 59 -3.35 -7.51 -5.70
C LYS A 59 -3.64 -8.81 -6.44
N GLN A 60 -4.87 -9.33 -6.34
CA GLN A 60 -5.27 -10.55 -7.05
C GLN A 60 -5.12 -10.43 -8.58
N MET A 61 -5.30 -9.22 -9.13
CA MET A 61 -5.04 -9.00 -10.56
C MET A 61 -3.55 -9.07 -10.89
N ALA A 62 -2.70 -8.47 -10.04
CA ALA A 62 -1.26 -8.52 -10.20
C ALA A 62 -0.77 -9.98 -10.17
N GLU A 63 -1.27 -10.76 -9.21
CA GLU A 63 -1.00 -12.20 -9.09
C GLU A 63 -1.51 -13.00 -10.30
N ALA A 64 -2.59 -12.55 -10.94
CA ALA A 64 -3.11 -13.13 -12.17
C ALA A 64 -2.35 -12.69 -13.45
N GLY A 65 -1.27 -11.92 -13.32
CA GLY A 65 -0.40 -11.50 -14.43
C GLY A 65 -0.74 -10.14 -15.05
N CYS A 66 -1.60 -9.34 -14.42
CA CYS A 66 -1.84 -7.96 -14.82
C CYS A 66 -0.72 -7.06 -14.30
N ALA A 67 -0.08 -6.25 -15.15
CA ALA A 67 0.83 -5.21 -14.65
C ALA A 67 0.01 -4.06 -14.05
N VAL A 68 0.17 -3.81 -12.75
CA VAL A 68 -0.50 -2.72 -12.04
C VAL A 68 0.46 -1.57 -11.81
N ILE A 69 0.06 -0.36 -12.24
CA ILE A 69 0.73 0.88 -11.89
C ILE A 69 -0.26 1.71 -11.08
N MET A 70 0.14 2.13 -9.88
CA MET A 70 -0.70 2.93 -9.00
C MET A 70 0.03 4.22 -8.61
N VAL A 71 -0.69 5.33 -8.64
CA VAL A 71 -0.32 6.59 -7.99
C VAL A 71 -1.05 6.64 -6.66
N CYS A 72 -0.31 6.84 -5.57
CA CYS A 72 -0.87 6.88 -4.22
C CYS A 72 -0.02 7.77 -3.32
N HIS A 73 -0.69 8.52 -2.45
CA HIS A 73 -0.06 9.33 -1.40
C HIS A 73 -0.13 8.69 -0.01
N ASP A 74 -0.86 7.58 0.16
CA ASP A 74 -0.93 6.83 1.41
C ASP A 74 0.20 5.80 1.45
N MET A 75 1.25 6.09 2.22
CA MET A 75 2.43 5.23 2.28
C MET A 75 2.20 3.91 3.01
N GLU A 76 1.18 3.81 3.88
CA GLU A 76 0.82 2.52 4.51
C GLU A 76 0.27 1.57 3.44
N VAL A 77 -0.63 2.06 2.60
CA VAL A 77 -1.15 1.29 1.46
C VAL A 77 -0.04 0.92 0.48
N VAL A 78 0.86 1.85 0.17
CA VAL A 78 1.99 1.56 -0.72
C VAL A 78 2.92 0.51 -0.10
N SER A 79 3.21 0.59 1.20
CA SER A 79 4.04 -0.38 1.92
C SER A 79 3.44 -1.79 1.89
N ASP A 80 2.12 -1.90 2.04
CA ASP A 80 1.43 -3.19 2.10
C ASP A 80 1.27 -3.87 0.72
N PHE A 81 1.10 -3.09 -0.34
CA PHE A 81 0.68 -3.62 -1.65
C PHE A 81 1.70 -3.44 -2.78
N ALA A 82 2.67 -2.52 -2.66
CA ALA A 82 3.63 -2.26 -3.73
C ALA A 82 4.96 -3.01 -3.49
N GLU A 83 5.34 -3.87 -4.44
CA GLU A 83 6.66 -4.51 -4.44
C GLU A 83 7.78 -3.52 -4.79
N ARG A 84 7.49 -2.60 -5.70
CA ARG A 84 8.42 -1.60 -6.23
C ARG A 84 7.76 -0.24 -6.27
N ILE A 85 8.52 0.81 -5.98
CA ILE A 85 8.06 2.19 -6.07
C ILE A 85 8.97 3.03 -6.96
N ALA A 86 8.43 4.11 -7.49
CA ALA A 86 9.17 5.19 -8.12
C ALA A 86 8.83 6.47 -7.35
N VAL A 87 9.84 7.05 -6.68
CA VAL A 87 9.69 8.27 -5.89
C VAL A 87 9.88 9.45 -6.82
N MET A 88 8.92 10.37 -6.83
CA MET A 88 8.90 11.52 -7.73
C MET A 88 8.84 12.83 -6.96
N ALA A 89 9.56 13.85 -7.44
CA ALA A 89 9.47 15.24 -6.98
C ALA A 89 9.80 16.18 -8.16
N ASP A 90 9.15 17.35 -8.21
CA ASP A 90 9.40 18.38 -9.23
C ASP A 90 9.39 17.85 -10.68
N GLY A 91 8.47 16.93 -10.97
CA GLY A 91 8.33 16.32 -12.30
C GLY A 91 9.47 15.35 -12.68
N ARG A 92 10.30 14.92 -11.73
CA ARG A 92 11.41 13.98 -11.94
C ARG A 92 11.29 12.76 -11.04
N ILE A 93 11.77 11.62 -11.52
CA ILE A 93 11.98 10.43 -10.68
C ILE A 93 13.28 10.64 -9.92
N LEU A 94 13.20 10.73 -8.60
CA LEU A 94 14.37 10.81 -7.72
C LEU A 94 15.02 9.45 -7.53
N ALA A 95 14.20 8.39 -7.37
CA ALA A 95 14.66 7.01 -7.23
C ALA A 95 13.57 6.02 -7.66
N SER A 96 13.98 4.79 -8.02
CA SER A 96 13.05 3.67 -8.21
C SER A 96 13.70 2.35 -7.80
N GLY A 97 12.95 1.50 -7.12
CA GLY A 97 13.48 0.29 -6.50
C GLY A 97 12.45 -0.43 -5.65
N PRO A 98 12.86 -1.48 -4.92
CA PRO A 98 12.01 -2.17 -3.96
C PRO A 98 11.45 -1.20 -2.91
N SER A 99 10.17 -1.34 -2.56
CA SER A 99 9.49 -0.44 -1.61
C SER A 99 10.22 -0.37 -0.27
N ARG A 100 10.56 -1.52 0.31
CA ARG A 100 11.28 -1.64 1.59
C ARG A 100 12.61 -0.90 1.61
N GLU A 101 13.39 -1.01 0.53
CA GLU A 101 14.71 -0.36 0.44
C GLU A 101 14.60 1.16 0.31
N LEU A 102 13.59 1.65 -0.42
CA LEU A 102 13.42 3.08 -0.64
C LEU A 102 12.79 3.77 0.58
N PHE A 103 11.83 3.14 1.26
CA PHE A 103 11.27 3.71 2.49
C PHE A 103 12.28 3.80 3.64
N ALA A 104 13.32 2.96 3.62
CA ALA A 104 14.41 3.00 4.59
C ALA A 104 15.41 4.16 4.36
N GLN A 105 15.18 5.04 3.38
CA GLN A 105 16.06 6.17 3.04
C GLN A 105 15.43 7.52 3.47
N PRO A 106 15.74 8.05 4.67
CA PRO A 106 15.13 9.28 5.17
C PRO A 106 15.39 10.49 4.27
N GLU A 107 16.57 10.58 3.66
CA GLU A 107 16.94 11.70 2.79
C GLU A 107 16.09 11.71 1.51
N LEU A 108 15.78 10.53 0.96
CA LEU A 108 14.92 10.38 -0.21
C LEU A 108 13.47 10.78 0.12
N MET A 109 12.96 10.29 1.26
CA MET A 109 11.60 10.63 1.72
C MET A 109 11.47 12.14 1.95
N HIS A 110 12.43 12.75 2.64
CA HIS A 110 12.47 14.19 2.87
C HIS A 110 12.57 14.99 1.57
N ALA A 111 13.43 14.59 0.63
CA ALA A 111 13.57 15.25 -0.67
C ALA A 111 12.27 15.20 -1.50
N ALA A 112 11.46 14.16 -1.32
CA ALA A 112 10.16 14.02 -1.98
C ALA A 112 8.98 14.60 -1.19
N SER A 113 9.20 15.16 0.00
CA SER A 113 8.14 15.59 0.93
C SER A 113 7.16 14.45 1.27
N ILE A 114 7.68 13.24 1.44
CA ILE A 114 6.93 12.04 1.80
C ILE A 114 7.28 11.66 3.25
N GLU A 115 6.26 11.26 4.01
CA GLU A 115 6.47 10.61 5.31
C GLU A 115 6.52 9.09 5.11
N PRO A 116 7.54 8.38 5.65
CA PRO A 116 7.60 6.93 5.54
C PRO A 116 6.48 6.27 6.36
N PRO A 117 6.14 4.99 6.07
CA PRO A 117 5.24 4.19 6.89
C PRO A 117 5.62 4.23 8.38
N GLN A 118 4.60 4.25 9.24
CA GLN A 118 4.76 4.40 10.69
C GLN A 118 5.65 3.31 11.29
N VAL A 119 5.53 2.08 10.79
CA VAL A 119 6.35 0.94 11.24
C VAL A 119 7.84 1.17 11.00
N ILE A 120 8.20 1.82 9.89
CA ILE A 120 9.59 2.11 9.53
C ILE A 120 10.15 3.22 10.43
N GLU A 121 9.36 4.27 10.67
CA GLU A 121 9.76 5.33 11.61
C GLU A 121 9.89 4.81 13.05
N LEU A 122 8.98 3.93 13.48
CA LEU A 122 9.07 3.27 14.78
C LEU A 122 10.33 2.39 14.88
N ALA A 123 10.58 1.54 13.89
CA ALA A 123 11.77 0.70 13.82
C ALA A 123 13.05 1.53 13.90
N ARG A 124 13.11 2.64 13.17
CA ARG A 124 14.25 3.58 13.20
C ARG A 124 14.47 4.15 14.61
N ARG A 125 13.41 4.59 15.29
CA ARG A 125 13.50 5.10 16.67
C ARG A 125 13.94 4.04 17.66
N LEU A 126 13.39 2.83 17.57
CA LEU A 126 13.77 1.69 18.42
C LEU A 126 15.22 1.27 18.17
N SER A 127 15.68 1.30 16.93
CA SER A 127 17.07 1.03 16.59
C SER A 127 18.04 1.99 17.28
N GLN A 128 17.69 3.28 17.30
CA GLN A 128 18.51 4.34 17.91
C GLN A 128 18.45 4.38 19.44
N SER A 129 17.32 4.01 20.04
CA SER A 129 17.07 4.20 21.49
C SER A 129 17.07 2.93 22.32
N VAL A 130 16.86 1.77 21.70
CA VAL A 130 16.67 0.49 22.40
C VAL A 130 17.72 -0.54 21.96
N SER A 131 17.79 -0.89 20.67
CA SER A 131 18.71 -1.92 20.17
C SER A 131 18.86 -1.88 18.65
N PRO A 132 20.08 -2.04 18.09
CA PRO A 132 20.29 -2.18 16.65
C PRO A 132 19.50 -3.31 15.98
N ALA A 133 18.97 -4.27 16.75
CA ALA A 133 18.15 -5.36 16.24
C ALA A 133 16.89 -4.89 15.47
N PHE A 134 16.43 -3.66 15.68
CA PHE A 134 15.29 -3.07 14.97
C PHE A 134 15.68 -2.40 13.63
N GLU A 135 16.95 -2.40 13.24
CA GLU A 135 17.39 -1.82 11.96
C GLU A 135 16.78 -2.54 10.76
N GLY A 136 16.24 -1.78 9.79
CA GLY A 136 15.67 -2.32 8.57
C GLY A 136 14.32 -3.03 8.72
N VAL A 137 13.69 -2.97 9.90
CA VAL A 137 12.37 -3.57 10.12
C VAL A 137 11.28 -2.76 9.42
N GLY A 138 10.48 -3.44 8.59
CA GLY A 138 9.37 -2.86 7.83
C GLY A 138 8.00 -3.47 8.15
N GLU A 139 7.91 -4.42 9.09
CA GLU A 139 6.67 -5.07 9.48
C GLU A 139 6.48 -5.04 11.00
N VAL A 140 5.21 -4.89 11.44
CA VAL A 140 4.86 -4.86 12.87
C VAL A 140 5.11 -6.23 13.52
N SER A 141 4.87 -7.32 12.79
CA SER A 141 5.15 -8.70 13.19
C SER A 141 6.61 -8.88 13.64
N ASP A 142 7.55 -8.30 12.90
CA ASP A 142 8.98 -8.35 13.21
C ASP A 142 9.32 -7.53 14.45
N ILE A 143 8.71 -6.34 14.64
CA ILE A 143 8.89 -5.55 15.86
C ILE A 143 8.45 -6.36 17.09
N VAL A 144 7.28 -7.00 17.01
CA VAL A 144 6.76 -7.84 18.10
C VAL A 144 7.70 -8.99 18.39
N ARG A 145 8.11 -9.74 17.36
CA ARG A 145 9.03 -10.87 17.50
C ARG A 145 10.36 -10.48 18.14
N ILE A 146 10.99 -9.38 17.68
CA ILE A 146 12.24 -8.89 18.26
C ILE A 146 12.05 -8.52 19.73
N THR A 147 10.94 -7.85 20.05
CA THR A 147 10.63 -7.45 21.43
C THR A 147 10.45 -8.69 22.34
N GLU A 148 9.73 -9.71 21.87
CA GLU A 148 9.57 -10.97 22.59
C GLU A 148 10.93 -11.65 22.82
N GLU A 149 11.77 -11.75 21.80
CA GLU A 149 13.11 -12.33 21.91
C GLU A 149 13.99 -11.59 22.93
N MET A 150 13.87 -10.27 23.01
CA MET A 150 14.61 -9.45 23.98
C MET A 150 14.11 -9.67 25.42
N VAL A 151 12.79 -9.74 25.63
CA VAL A 151 12.20 -9.96 26.95
C VAL A 151 12.54 -11.36 27.49
N HIS A 152 12.59 -12.39 26.64
CA HIS A 152 12.92 -13.75 27.08
C HIS A 152 14.42 -13.99 27.29
N ARG A 153 15.29 -13.08 26.84
CA ARG A 153 16.75 -13.17 27.01
C ARG A 153 17.28 -12.33 28.19
N GLY A 154 16.45 -11.47 28.79
CA GLY A 154 16.77 -10.68 29.99
C GLY A 154 16.31 -11.36 31.26
#